data_AF-A0A3B0VCU4-F1
#
_entry.id   AF-A0A3B0VCU4-F1
#
_cell.length_a   1.000
_cell.length_b   1.000
_cell.length_c   1.000
_cell.angle_alpha   90.00
_cell.angle_beta   90.00
_cell.angle_gamma   90.00
#
_symmetry.space_group_name_H-M   'P 1'
#
loop_
_entity.id
_entity.type
_entity.pdbx_description
1 polymer ?
#
loop_
_entity_poly.entity_id
_entity_poly.type
_entity_poly.pdbx_seq_one_letter_code
_entity_poly.pdbx_strand_id
1 'polypeptide(L)'
;MRLRILLFVLFLFSGWVSRAQNQPPVLTNYNQIVTGDEQTSAYFPLLRGKRVAVVANQSSIIGKTHLVDSLLSSGIRVVRIFSPEHGFRGNKSAGTAVKNGLDTATGLPVISLYGKHKKPTVEDLQNVDVVLFDLQDVGVRFYTYISTMTLVMEACAENKVPLIILDRPNPNGFYVDGPVLKPGFTSFVGMHPVPVVYGMTLGEY
;
A
#
# COMPACT_ATOMS: atom_id res chain seq x y z
N MET A 1 12.95 -24.96 -53.63
CA MET A 1 13.91 -25.32 -52.56
C MET A 1 14.22 -24.18 -51.58
N ARG A 2 14.16 -22.89 -51.98
CA ARG A 2 14.52 -21.74 -51.12
C ARG A 2 13.47 -21.32 -50.06
N LEU A 3 12.21 -21.72 -50.19
CA LEU A 3 11.13 -21.34 -49.25
C LEU A 3 11.04 -22.28 -48.02
N ARG A 4 11.47 -23.53 -48.15
CA ARG A 4 11.48 -24.51 -47.03
C ARG A 4 12.59 -24.25 -46.00
N ILE A 5 13.69 -23.62 -46.43
CA ILE A 5 14.83 -23.27 -45.55
C ILE A 5 14.47 -22.06 -44.68
N LEU A 6 13.68 -21.10 -45.18
CA LEU A 6 13.27 -19.91 -44.42
C LEU A 6 12.27 -20.24 -43.29
N LEU A 7 11.37 -21.22 -43.51
CA LEU A 7 10.42 -21.70 -42.50
C LEU A 7 11.07 -22.51 -41.36
N PHE A 8 12.24 -23.10 -41.61
CA PHE A 8 12.97 -23.89 -40.59
C PHE A 8 13.79 -22.99 -39.64
N VAL A 9 14.26 -21.83 -40.11
CA VAL A 9 14.99 -20.85 -39.29
C VAL A 9 14.07 -20.09 -38.33
N LEU A 10 12.79 -19.89 -38.69
CA LEU A 10 11.81 -19.26 -37.80
C LEU A 10 11.40 -20.12 -36.59
N PHE A 11 11.61 -21.44 -36.64
CA PHE A 11 11.30 -22.34 -35.52
C PHE A 11 12.42 -22.46 -34.49
N LEU A 12 13.64 -22.00 -34.79
CA LEU A 12 14.77 -22.07 -33.86
C LEU A 12 14.85 -20.87 -32.90
N PHE A 13 14.10 -19.79 -33.17
CA PHE A 13 14.04 -18.60 -32.31
C PHE A 13 12.84 -18.55 -31.36
N SER A 14 11.84 -19.42 -31.51
CA SER A 14 10.66 -19.46 -30.62
C SER A 14 10.92 -20.15 -29.27
N GLY A 15 12.03 -20.88 -29.12
CA GLY A 15 12.35 -21.62 -27.89
C GLY A 15 12.97 -20.79 -26.75
N TRP A 16 13.26 -19.50 -26.97
CA TRP A 16 14.04 -18.68 -26.03
C TRP A 16 13.20 -17.65 -25.24
N VAL A 17 11.87 -17.61 -25.40
CA VAL A 17 11.03 -16.55 -24.81
C VAL A 17 10.42 -16.93 -23.45
N SER A 18 10.45 -18.19 -23.00
CA SER A 18 9.77 -18.60 -21.74
C SER A 18 10.70 -19.26 -20.71
N ARG A 19 11.85 -18.66 -20.40
CA ARG A 19 12.68 -19.11 -19.26
C ARG A 19 12.63 -18.21 -18.03
N ALA A 20 12.14 -16.97 -18.14
CA ALA A 20 12.07 -16.06 -16.98
C ALA A 20 11.08 -16.53 -15.89
N GLN A 21 10.02 -17.25 -16.25
CA GLN A 21 9.00 -17.76 -15.32
C GLN A 21 9.25 -19.19 -14.83
N ASN A 22 10.28 -19.89 -15.31
CA ASN A 22 10.52 -21.29 -14.97
C ASN A 22 11.45 -21.49 -13.76
N GLN A 23 11.93 -20.41 -13.13
CA GLN A 23 12.61 -20.55 -11.85
C GLN A 23 11.58 -20.52 -10.73
N PRO A 24 11.55 -21.53 -9.83
CA PRO A 24 10.70 -21.46 -8.65
C PRO A 24 11.07 -20.20 -7.86
N PRO A 25 10.09 -19.46 -7.33
CA PRO A 25 10.36 -18.24 -6.61
C PRO A 25 11.28 -18.53 -5.41
N VAL A 26 12.29 -17.69 -5.22
CA VAL A 26 13.14 -17.76 -4.03
C VAL A 26 12.29 -17.29 -2.86
N LEU A 27 11.83 -18.22 -2.03
CA LEU A 27 11.05 -17.91 -0.84
C LEU A 27 12.00 -17.45 0.27
N THR A 28 11.93 -16.18 0.62
CA THR A 28 12.59 -15.64 1.82
C THR A 28 11.81 -16.06 3.05
N ASN A 29 12.49 -16.48 4.12
CA ASN A 29 11.82 -16.73 5.39
C ASN A 29 11.28 -15.40 5.93
N TYR A 30 9.97 -15.35 6.21
CA TYR A 30 9.30 -14.14 6.68
C TYR A 30 9.99 -13.54 7.93
N ASN A 31 10.54 -14.38 8.81
CA ASN A 31 11.24 -13.94 10.02
C ASN A 31 12.57 -13.21 9.76
N GLN A 32 13.03 -13.16 8.51
CA GLN A 32 14.25 -12.45 8.11
C GLN A 32 13.96 -11.09 7.46
N ILE A 33 12.70 -10.76 7.22
CA ILE A 33 12.28 -9.51 6.61
C ILE A 33 12.10 -8.48 7.72
N VAL A 34 12.68 -7.29 7.53
CA VAL A 34 12.44 -6.12 8.39
C VAL A 34 11.56 -5.16 7.60
N THR A 35 10.33 -4.95 8.05
CA THR A 35 9.35 -4.10 7.35
C THR A 35 9.68 -2.61 7.50
N GLY A 36 9.06 -1.76 6.69
CA GLY A 36 9.33 -0.32 6.70
C GLY A 36 9.07 0.35 8.05
N ASP A 37 8.03 -0.09 8.77
CA ASP A 37 7.68 0.39 10.11
C ASP A 37 8.65 -0.10 11.21
N GLU A 38 9.32 -1.23 11.02
CA GLU A 38 10.35 -1.71 11.97
C GLU A 38 11.67 -0.92 11.87
N GLN A 39 11.92 -0.26 10.73
CA GLN A 39 13.14 0.51 10.47
C GLN A 39 13.09 1.92 11.10
N THR A 40 12.69 2.01 12.37
CA THR A 40 12.47 3.27 13.11
C THR A 40 13.66 4.24 13.04
N SER A 41 14.90 3.74 13.04
CA SER A 41 16.11 4.56 12.92
C SER A 41 16.21 5.31 11.59
N ALA A 42 15.63 4.79 10.51
CA ALA A 42 15.65 5.41 9.19
C ALA A 42 14.66 6.57 9.07
N TYR A 43 13.48 6.47 9.70
CA TYR A 43 12.40 7.44 9.47
C TYR A 43 12.01 8.28 10.70
N PHE A 44 12.19 7.83 11.94
CA PHE A 44 11.86 8.64 13.12
C PHE A 44 12.58 10.01 13.15
N PRO A 45 13.88 10.12 12.78
CA PRO A 45 14.55 11.41 12.72
C PRO A 45 13.86 12.39 11.75
N LEU A 46 13.27 11.89 10.66
CA LEU A 46 12.56 12.69 9.66
C LEU A 46 11.25 13.28 10.20
N LEU A 47 10.70 12.71 11.28
CA LEU A 47 9.40 13.07 11.85
C LEU A 47 9.49 14.04 13.03
N ARG A 48 10.69 14.27 13.58
CA ARG A 48 10.86 15.12 14.77
C ARG A 48 10.38 16.55 14.50
N GLY A 49 9.57 17.09 15.39
CA GLY A 49 9.00 18.43 15.28
C GLY A 49 7.91 18.59 14.22
N LYS A 50 7.57 17.53 13.46
CA LYS A 50 6.50 17.54 12.45
C LYS A 50 5.17 17.07 13.04
N ARG A 51 4.08 17.56 12.47
CA ARG A 51 2.70 17.08 12.69
C ARG A 51 2.45 15.92 11.74
N VAL A 52 2.45 14.71 12.26
CA VAL A 52 2.37 13.48 11.48
C VAL A 52 0.93 13.01 11.38
N ALA A 53 0.46 12.73 10.16
CA ALA A 53 -0.73 11.93 9.95
C ALA A 53 -0.33 10.49 9.57
N VAL A 54 -1.16 9.51 9.91
CA VAL A 54 -0.86 8.09 9.63
C VAL A 54 -2.06 7.45 8.95
N VAL A 55 -1.85 6.87 7.77
CA VAL A 55 -2.79 5.94 7.14
C VAL A 55 -2.46 4.54 7.68
N ALA A 56 -3.35 3.98 8.49
CA ALA A 56 -3.11 2.74 9.21
C ALA A 56 -4.41 1.99 9.51
N ASN A 57 -4.27 0.70 9.82
CA ASN A 57 -5.33 -0.16 10.33
C ASN A 57 -4.73 -1.17 11.33
N GLN A 58 -5.47 -2.23 11.67
CA GLN A 58 -4.99 -3.24 12.63
C GLN A 58 -3.72 -4.00 12.21
N SER A 59 -3.31 -3.93 10.93
CA SER A 59 -2.08 -4.55 10.43
C SER A 59 -0.82 -3.74 10.71
N SER A 60 -0.96 -2.46 11.09
CA SER A 60 0.13 -1.51 11.30
C SER A 60 0.82 -1.76 12.65
N ILE A 61 1.52 -2.89 12.79
CA ILE A 61 2.08 -3.40 14.04
C ILE A 61 3.61 -3.56 13.94
N ILE A 62 4.33 -2.89 14.85
CA ILE A 62 5.75 -3.08 15.12
C ILE A 62 5.89 -4.05 16.28
N GLY A 63 6.32 -5.29 16.00
CA GLY A 63 6.39 -6.38 16.98
C GLY A 63 5.02 -6.72 17.58
N LYS A 64 4.68 -6.13 18.73
CA LYS A 64 3.37 -6.30 19.42
C LYS A 64 2.63 -4.99 19.63
N THR A 65 3.17 -3.88 19.15
CA THR A 65 2.67 -2.53 19.42
C THR A 65 2.27 -1.88 18.11
N HIS A 66 1.13 -1.19 18.11
CA HIS A 66 0.69 -0.48 16.92
C HIS A 66 1.64 0.68 16.57
N LEU A 67 1.84 0.97 15.28
CA LEU A 67 2.73 2.03 14.78
C LEU A 67 2.44 3.37 15.46
N VAL A 68 1.17 3.81 15.49
CA VAL A 68 0.75 5.05 16.17
C VAL A 68 1.17 5.10 17.64
N ASP A 69 1.02 4.00 18.39
CA ASP A 69 1.41 3.97 19.81
C ASP A 69 2.94 4.04 19.96
N SER A 70 3.68 3.43 19.03
CA SER A 70 5.15 3.48 18.97
C SER A 70 5.65 4.90 18.63
N LEU A 71 4.98 5.61 17.72
CA LEU A 71 5.28 7.01 17.40
C LEU A 71 5.05 7.93 18.60
N LEU A 72 3.88 7.81 19.24
CA LEU A 72 3.52 8.63 20.40
C LEU A 72 4.46 8.41 21.58
N SER A 73 4.77 7.15 21.92
CA SER A 73 5.72 6.82 22.99
C SER A 73 7.15 7.31 22.72
N SER A 74 7.49 7.53 21.44
CA SER A 74 8.77 8.11 21.02
C SER A 74 8.76 9.65 20.95
N GLY A 75 7.68 10.30 21.41
CA GLY A 75 7.54 11.75 21.41
C GLY A 75 7.23 12.37 20.05
N ILE A 76 6.86 11.56 19.04
CA ILE A 76 6.47 12.05 17.72
C ILE A 76 5.03 12.56 17.80
N ARG A 77 4.79 13.77 17.27
CA ARG A 77 3.48 14.41 17.31
C ARG A 77 2.58 13.88 16.20
N VAL A 78 1.86 12.80 16.49
CA VAL A 78 0.75 12.33 15.63
C VAL A 78 -0.45 13.24 15.84
N VAL A 79 -1.06 13.74 14.76
CA VAL A 79 -2.20 14.68 14.81
C VAL A 79 -3.47 14.10 14.21
N ARG A 80 -3.36 13.05 13.39
CA ARG A 80 -4.49 12.50 12.63
C ARG A 80 -4.24 11.07 12.20
N ILE A 81 -5.30 10.28 12.17
CA ILE A 81 -5.28 8.91 11.67
C ILE A 81 -6.27 8.82 10.50
N PHE A 82 -5.86 8.21 9.41
CA PHE A 82 -6.71 7.83 8.30
C PHE A 82 -6.86 6.32 8.30
N SER A 83 -8.10 5.83 8.25
CA SER A 83 -8.40 4.40 8.25
C SER A 83 -9.25 4.02 7.04
N PRO A 84 -8.93 2.94 6.32
CA PRO A 84 -9.78 2.40 5.26
C PRO A 84 -10.99 1.60 5.83
N GLU A 85 -11.52 0.68 5.02
CA GLU A 85 -12.81 -0.03 5.12
C GLU A 85 -13.05 -0.87 6.39
N HIS A 86 -12.01 -1.26 7.14
CA HIS A 86 -12.10 -2.18 8.29
C HIS A 86 -11.88 -1.55 9.67
N GLY A 87 -11.69 -0.23 9.70
CA GLY A 87 -11.46 0.51 10.93
C GLY A 87 -10.01 0.40 11.42
N PHE A 88 -9.66 1.28 12.36
CA PHE A 88 -8.28 1.51 12.76
C PHE A 88 -7.70 0.39 13.65
N ARG A 89 -8.46 -0.09 14.64
CA ARG A 89 -8.01 -1.10 15.62
C ARG A 89 -8.58 -2.51 15.38
N GLY A 90 -9.24 -2.75 14.25
CA GLY A 90 -9.79 -4.08 13.92
C GLY A 90 -11.03 -4.51 14.73
N ASN A 91 -11.60 -3.63 15.56
CA ASN A 91 -12.79 -3.91 16.37
C ASN A 91 -14.12 -3.83 15.58
N LYS A 92 -14.08 -3.78 14.25
CA LYS A 92 -15.27 -3.63 13.38
C LYS A 92 -15.27 -4.70 12.28
N SER A 93 -16.42 -5.32 12.03
CA SER A 93 -16.61 -6.33 10.98
C SER A 93 -16.53 -5.73 9.57
N ALA A 94 -16.09 -6.53 8.60
CA ALA A 94 -16.05 -6.18 7.18
C ALA A 94 -17.42 -5.67 6.66
N GLY A 95 -17.41 -4.62 5.84
CA GLY A 95 -18.61 -4.04 5.22
C GLY A 95 -19.43 -3.10 6.13
N THR A 96 -19.05 -2.92 7.39
CA THR A 96 -19.71 -1.96 8.28
C THR A 96 -19.16 -0.55 8.02
N ALA A 97 -20.03 0.45 7.86
CA ALA A 97 -19.60 1.83 7.68
C ALA A 97 -18.70 2.29 8.86
N VAL A 98 -17.40 2.42 8.60
CA VAL A 98 -16.47 3.06 9.53
C VAL A 98 -16.75 4.55 9.46
N LYS A 99 -17.34 5.11 10.51
CA LYS A 99 -17.50 6.56 10.68
C LYS A 99 -16.23 7.17 11.26
N ASN A 100 -16.03 8.46 11.00
CA ASN A 100 -15.07 9.28 11.73
C ASN A 100 -15.32 9.16 13.24
N GLY A 101 -14.26 9.28 14.02
CA GLY A 101 -14.35 9.15 15.48
C GLY A 101 -13.03 9.48 16.14
N LEU A 102 -12.90 9.04 17.40
CA LEU A 102 -11.67 9.13 18.16
C LEU A 102 -11.13 7.73 18.42
N ASP A 103 -9.81 7.55 18.34
CA ASP A 103 -9.16 6.36 18.88
C ASP A 103 -9.20 6.43 20.41
N THR A 104 -9.86 5.46 21.04
CA THR A 104 -10.12 5.50 22.50
C THR A 104 -8.84 5.40 23.33
N ALA A 105 -7.78 4.78 22.79
CA ALA A 105 -6.50 4.64 23.48
C ALA A 105 -5.70 5.95 23.49
N THR A 106 -5.73 6.71 22.39
CA THR A 106 -4.84 7.88 22.20
C THR A 106 -5.58 9.22 22.18
N GLY A 107 -6.90 9.21 22.04
CA GLY A 107 -7.72 10.42 21.84
C GLY A 107 -7.56 11.06 20.45
N LEU A 108 -6.81 10.43 19.53
CA LEU A 108 -6.55 11.00 18.21
C LEU A 108 -7.78 10.92 17.29
N PRO A 109 -8.00 11.93 16.43
CA PRO A 109 -9.05 11.88 15.43
C PRO A 109 -8.74 10.81 14.37
N VAL A 110 -9.70 9.92 14.16
CA VAL A 110 -9.70 8.88 13.13
C VAL A 110 -10.69 9.28 12.05
N ILE A 111 -10.20 9.47 10.82
CA ILE A 111 -10.98 9.81 9.64
C ILE A 111 -11.07 8.57 8.75
N SER A 112 -12.29 8.22 8.37
CA SER A 112 -12.56 7.10 7.48
C SER A 112 -12.33 7.50 6.03
N LEU A 113 -11.45 6.78 5.34
CA LEU A 113 -11.24 6.88 3.89
C LEU A 113 -12.05 5.79 3.15
N TYR A 114 -13.34 5.66 3.51
CA TYR A 114 -14.25 4.70 2.90
C TYR A 114 -15.62 5.29 2.55
N GLY A 115 -16.37 4.60 1.68
CA GLY A 115 -17.70 5.00 1.27
C GLY A 115 -17.69 6.26 0.39
N LYS A 116 -18.33 7.34 0.87
CA LYS A 116 -18.39 8.63 0.15
C LYS A 116 -17.11 9.45 0.29
N HIS A 117 -16.29 9.16 1.30
CA HIS A 117 -15.08 9.89 1.60
C HIS A 117 -13.87 8.98 1.43
N LYS A 118 -13.27 8.92 0.23
CA LYS A 118 -12.17 7.97 -0.07
C LYS A 118 -10.78 8.61 -0.20
N LYS A 119 -10.74 9.93 -0.33
CA LYS A 119 -9.55 10.75 -0.54
C LYS A 119 -9.51 11.79 0.59
N PRO A 120 -8.37 11.99 1.30
CA PRO A 120 -8.26 13.08 2.26
C PRO A 120 -8.63 14.41 1.62
N THR A 121 -9.45 15.23 2.28
CA THR A 121 -9.72 16.60 1.82
C THR A 121 -8.57 17.56 2.16
N VAL A 122 -8.67 18.79 1.67
CA VAL A 122 -7.75 19.88 2.07
C VAL A 122 -7.81 20.13 3.58
N GLU A 123 -9.02 20.09 4.17
CA GLU A 123 -9.24 20.23 5.61
C GLU A 123 -8.63 19.06 6.39
N ASP A 124 -8.75 17.84 5.85
CA ASP A 124 -8.13 16.65 6.42
C ASP A 124 -6.59 16.69 6.40
N LEU A 125 -5.98 17.48 5.53
CA LEU A 125 -4.53 17.67 5.47
C LEU A 125 -4.09 19.00 6.11
N GLN A 126 -5.03 19.83 6.57
CA GLN A 126 -4.71 21.04 7.28
C GLN A 126 -3.90 20.72 8.54
N ASN A 127 -2.79 21.43 8.71
CA ASN A 127 -1.86 21.24 9.83
C ASN A 127 -1.19 19.86 9.88
N VAL A 128 -1.02 19.20 8.72
CA VAL A 128 -0.22 17.98 8.56
C VAL A 128 1.06 18.34 7.80
N ASP A 129 2.22 17.95 8.34
CA ASP A 129 3.53 18.24 7.74
C ASP A 129 4.11 17.03 6.99
N VAL A 130 3.61 15.82 7.29
CA VAL A 130 3.99 14.56 6.64
C VAL A 130 2.92 13.50 6.90
N VAL A 131 2.65 12.67 5.90
CA VAL A 131 1.80 11.49 6.01
C VAL A 131 2.66 10.24 5.99
N LEU A 132 2.44 9.32 6.92
CA LEU A 132 2.95 7.94 6.85
C LEU A 132 1.86 7.05 6.27
N PHE A 133 2.21 6.16 5.36
CA PHE A 133 1.32 5.12 4.84
C PHE A 133 1.84 3.75 5.27
N ASP A 134 1.07 3.03 6.07
CA ASP A 134 1.45 1.71 6.60
C ASP A 134 0.25 0.77 6.63
N LEU A 135 0.10 -0.06 5.60
CA LEU A 135 -0.96 -1.06 5.49
C LEU A 135 -0.41 -2.34 4.86
N GLN A 136 -0.81 -3.49 5.40
CA GLN A 136 -0.55 -4.78 4.75
C GLN A 136 -1.56 -5.00 3.62
N ASP A 137 -1.09 -4.96 2.37
CA ASP A 137 -1.86 -5.36 1.18
C ASP A 137 -1.73 -6.87 0.91
N VAL A 138 -2.47 -7.39 -0.07
CA VAL A 138 -2.45 -8.81 -0.46
C VAL A 138 -2.03 -9.05 -1.92
N GLY A 139 -1.67 -8.02 -2.66
CA GLY A 139 -1.07 -8.16 -3.99
C GLY A 139 -2.04 -8.33 -5.15
N VAL A 140 -3.32 -8.00 -4.96
CA VAL A 140 -4.35 -8.11 -6.00
C VAL A 140 -5.08 -6.80 -6.23
N ARG A 141 -5.36 -6.48 -7.50
CA ARG A 141 -5.85 -5.17 -7.95
C ARG A 141 -7.18 -4.73 -7.31
N PHE A 142 -8.04 -5.69 -6.95
CA PHE A 142 -9.34 -5.42 -6.36
C PHE A 142 -9.32 -5.34 -4.83
N TYR A 143 -8.16 -5.55 -4.20
CA TYR A 143 -7.98 -5.22 -2.79
C TYR A 143 -7.63 -3.74 -2.68
N THR A 144 -8.48 -2.98 -1.98
CA THR A 144 -8.61 -1.53 -2.22
C THR A 144 -7.57 -0.66 -1.52
N TYR A 145 -6.57 -1.22 -0.83
CA TYR A 145 -5.55 -0.41 -0.14
C TYR A 145 -4.63 0.31 -1.12
N ILE A 146 -4.28 -0.29 -2.27
CA ILE A 146 -3.59 0.42 -3.36
C ILE A 146 -4.41 1.58 -3.93
N SER A 147 -5.74 1.47 -3.95
CA SER A 147 -6.64 2.54 -4.38
C SER A 147 -6.70 3.66 -3.33
N THR A 148 -6.76 3.30 -2.04
CA THR A 148 -6.61 4.27 -0.94
C THR A 148 -5.25 4.97 -1.03
N MET A 149 -4.15 4.23 -1.25
CA MET A 149 -2.80 4.78 -1.41
C MET A 149 -2.74 5.79 -2.55
N THR A 150 -3.29 5.43 -3.72
CA THR A 150 -3.37 6.31 -4.89
C THR A 150 -4.05 7.63 -4.56
N LEU A 151 -5.22 7.57 -3.91
CA LEU A 151 -5.97 8.79 -3.54
C LEU A 151 -5.24 9.61 -2.47
N VAL A 152 -4.58 8.96 -1.50
CA VAL A 152 -3.74 9.64 -0.51
C VAL A 152 -2.54 10.32 -1.17
N MET A 153 -1.84 9.65 -2.10
CA MET A 153 -0.75 10.22 -2.88
C MET A 153 -1.19 11.45 -3.65
N GLU A 154 -2.33 11.36 -4.33
CA GLU A 154 -2.93 12.47 -5.07
C GLU A 154 -3.23 13.66 -4.15
N ALA A 155 -3.89 13.42 -3.02
CA ALA A 155 -4.19 14.47 -2.04
C ALA A 155 -2.92 15.09 -1.45
N CYS A 156 -1.91 14.28 -1.14
CA CYS A 156 -0.61 14.75 -0.64
C CYS A 156 0.09 15.63 -1.67
N ALA A 157 0.10 15.23 -2.95
CA ALA A 157 0.70 15.98 -4.03
C ALA A 157 0.00 17.34 -4.25
N GLU A 158 -1.33 17.36 -4.27
CA GLU A 158 -2.13 18.58 -4.40
C GLU A 158 -1.88 19.58 -3.26
N ASN A 159 -1.66 19.07 -2.04
CA ASN A 159 -1.48 19.89 -0.85
C ASN A 159 -0.01 20.09 -0.47
N LYS A 160 0.95 19.61 -1.28
CA LYS A 160 2.39 19.68 -1.04
C LYS A 160 2.81 19.10 0.32
N VAL A 161 2.13 18.05 0.76
CA VAL A 161 2.44 17.30 1.97
C VAL A 161 3.27 16.07 1.57
N PRO A 162 4.50 15.90 2.08
CA PRO A 162 5.27 14.68 1.83
C PRO A 162 4.55 13.43 2.33
N LEU A 163 4.62 12.36 1.53
CA LEU A 163 4.15 11.02 1.89
C LEU A 163 5.37 10.10 2.05
N ILE A 164 5.40 9.31 3.12
CA ILE A 164 6.39 8.25 3.35
C ILE A 164 5.62 6.92 3.39
N ILE A 165 5.95 6.01 2.48
CA ILE A 165 5.40 4.65 2.47
C ILE A 165 6.31 3.77 3.33
N LEU A 166 5.75 3.19 4.38
CA LEU A 166 6.40 2.20 5.21
C LEU A 166 6.11 0.83 4.58
N ASP A 167 6.99 0.44 3.66
CA ASP A 167 6.71 -0.65 2.75
C ASP A 167 6.63 -2.01 3.47
N ARG A 168 5.79 -2.90 2.92
CA ARG A 168 5.53 -4.24 3.45
C ARG A 168 5.59 -5.27 2.32
N PRO A 169 5.96 -6.54 2.61
CA PRO A 169 5.97 -7.60 1.62
C PRO A 169 4.60 -7.76 0.97
N ASN A 170 4.60 -7.90 -0.35
CA ASN A 170 3.45 -8.41 -1.07
C ASN A 170 3.41 -9.95 -0.95
N PRO A 171 2.40 -10.55 -0.29
CA PRO A 171 2.32 -12.01 -0.15
C PRO A 171 2.14 -12.74 -1.49
N ASN A 172 1.68 -12.05 -2.53
CA ASN A 172 1.60 -12.51 -3.92
C ASN A 172 2.66 -11.87 -4.84
N GLY A 173 3.71 -11.27 -4.28
CA GLY A 173 4.78 -10.60 -5.05
C GLY A 173 5.65 -11.55 -5.89
N PHE A 174 5.50 -12.86 -5.71
CA PHE A 174 6.30 -13.88 -6.39
C PHE A 174 5.86 -14.20 -7.82
N TYR A 175 4.76 -13.59 -8.30
CA TYR A 175 4.25 -13.79 -9.66
C TYR A 175 3.42 -12.60 -10.15
N VAL A 176 3.17 -12.55 -11.46
CA VAL A 176 2.30 -11.58 -12.13
C VAL A 176 1.32 -12.34 -12.99
N ASP A 177 0.02 -12.07 -12.86
CA ASP A 177 -1.02 -12.81 -13.58
C ASP A 177 -2.33 -12.02 -13.81
N GLY A 178 -3.12 -12.49 -14.77
CA GLY A 178 -4.43 -11.96 -15.15
C GLY A 178 -4.38 -10.77 -16.11
N PRO A 179 -5.54 -10.39 -16.67
CA PRO A 179 -5.61 -9.30 -17.64
C PRO A 179 -5.31 -7.94 -17.00
N VAL A 180 -4.52 -7.14 -17.72
CA VAL A 180 -4.35 -5.72 -17.43
C VAL A 180 -5.69 -5.00 -17.52
N LEU A 181 -5.95 -4.07 -16.59
CA LEU A 181 -7.19 -3.30 -16.56
C LEU A 181 -7.32 -2.47 -17.85
N LYS A 182 -8.45 -2.64 -18.55
CA LYS A 182 -8.73 -1.90 -19.78
C LYS A 182 -9.29 -0.51 -19.45
N PRO A 183 -8.98 0.51 -20.27
CA PRO A 183 -9.66 1.80 -20.20
C PRO A 183 -11.19 1.64 -20.21
N GLY A 184 -11.90 2.46 -19.43
CA GLY A 184 -13.35 2.39 -19.27
C GLY A 184 -13.85 1.46 -18.15
N PHE A 185 -12.99 0.62 -17.57
CA PHE A 185 -13.30 -0.22 -16.40
C PHE A 185 -12.68 0.30 -15.09
N THR A 186 -12.08 1.49 -15.12
CA THR A 186 -11.46 2.13 -13.95
C THR A 186 -12.50 2.41 -12.87
N SER A 187 -12.21 1.96 -11.64
CA SER A 187 -13.04 2.19 -10.46
C SER A 187 -12.20 2.09 -9.18
N PHE A 188 -12.82 2.23 -8.01
CA PHE A 188 -12.08 2.11 -6.74
C PHE A 188 -11.53 0.68 -6.48
N VAL A 189 -12.03 -0.35 -7.18
CA VAL A 189 -11.48 -1.72 -7.12
C VAL A 189 -10.49 -2.00 -8.27
N GLY A 190 -9.99 -0.94 -8.92
CA GLY A 190 -9.00 -1.02 -9.98
C GLY A 190 -8.77 0.36 -10.60
N MET A 191 -7.77 1.09 -10.10
CA MET A 191 -7.49 2.47 -10.53
C MET A 191 -6.44 2.56 -11.63
N HIS A 192 -5.46 1.65 -11.64
CA HIS A 192 -4.30 1.69 -12.54
C HIS A 192 -4.29 0.53 -13.53
N PRO A 193 -3.63 0.69 -14.70
CA PRO A 193 -3.52 -0.35 -15.73
C PRO A 193 -2.49 -1.43 -15.34
N VAL A 194 -2.76 -2.13 -14.24
CA VAL A 194 -1.97 -3.29 -13.78
C VAL A 194 -2.74 -4.61 -13.99
N PRO A 195 -2.06 -5.77 -14.03
CA PRO A 195 -2.69 -7.09 -14.03
C PRO A 195 -3.56 -7.34 -12.77
N VAL A 196 -4.22 -8.50 -12.69
CA VAL A 196 -5.02 -8.85 -11.50
C VAL A 196 -4.12 -9.08 -10.29
N VAL A 197 -3.04 -9.84 -10.46
CA VAL A 197 -1.95 -9.97 -9.51
C VAL A 197 -0.78 -9.18 -10.07
N TYR A 198 -0.43 -8.10 -9.40
CA TYR A 198 0.47 -7.08 -9.97
C TYR A 198 1.94 -7.28 -9.58
N GLY A 199 2.25 -8.16 -8.63
CA GLY A 199 3.62 -8.62 -8.35
C GLY A 199 4.58 -7.58 -7.74
N MET A 200 4.07 -6.51 -7.15
CA MET A 200 4.86 -5.40 -6.60
C MET A 200 4.51 -5.17 -5.13
N THR A 201 5.42 -4.64 -4.31
CA THR A 201 5.06 -4.09 -3.00
C THR A 201 4.29 -2.78 -3.16
N LEU A 202 3.77 -2.23 -2.05
CA LEU A 202 3.13 -0.91 -2.09
C LEU A 202 4.11 0.22 -2.40
N GLY A 203 5.35 0.10 -1.92
CA GLY A 203 6.41 1.06 -2.21
C GLY A 203 6.87 1.04 -3.67
N GLU A 204 6.80 -0.12 -4.33
CA GLU A 204 7.13 -0.27 -5.76
C GLU A 204 5.99 0.18 -6.69
N TYR A 205 4.73 -0.07 -6.29
CA TYR A 205 3.52 0.17 -7.08
C TYR A 205 3.27 1.64 -7.41
#